data_AF-A0A6A4NJ55-F1
#
_entry.id   AF-A0A6A4NJ55-F1
#
_cell.length_a   1.000
_cell.length_b   1.000
_cell.length_c   1.000
_cell.angle_alpha   90.00
_cell.angle_beta   90.00
_cell.angle_gamma   90.00
#
_symmetry.space_group_name_H-M   'P 1'
#
loop_
_entity.id
_entity.type
_entity.pdbx_description
1 polymer ?
#
loop_
_entity_poly.entity_id
_entity_poly.type
_entity_poly.pdbx_seq_one_letter_code
_entity_poly.pdbx_strand_id
1 'polypeptide(L)'
;MNLYVRNCKRKKSQQRCELGRIDRRNMNRRLNLDITQKNIFLLPRDILTAADRLIRMKFGMGTLDDMNHVKNKWIRSVSNHLQNQFGLALVRL
;
A
#
# COMPACT_ATOMS: atom_id res chain seq x y z
N MET A 1 -7.04 -18.75 -27.87
CA MET A 1 -7.10 -19.01 -26.42
C MET A 1 -5.73 -18.76 -25.83
N ASN A 2 -5.36 -17.49 -25.68
CA ASN A 2 -4.02 -17.04 -25.28
C ASN A 2 -4.16 -15.74 -24.49
N LEU A 3 -3.17 -15.46 -23.63
CA LEU A 3 -3.01 -14.30 -22.72
C LEU A 3 -3.58 -14.61 -21.32
N TYR A 4 -2.81 -15.00 -20.32
CA TYR A 4 -1.78 -14.18 -19.68
C TYR A 4 -0.72 -15.07 -19.00
N VAL A 5 0.34 -15.43 -19.73
CA VAL A 5 1.63 -15.80 -19.18
C VAL A 5 2.66 -14.95 -19.92
N ARG A 6 3.65 -14.41 -19.20
CA ARG A 6 4.64 -13.37 -19.56
C ARG A 6 4.14 -11.97 -19.15
N ASN A 7 4.68 -11.33 -18.12
CA ASN A 7 6.09 -10.96 -18.01
C ASN A 7 6.50 -10.74 -16.55
N CYS A 8 7.02 -11.77 -15.88
CA CYS A 8 7.97 -11.53 -14.79
C CYS A 8 9.35 -11.30 -15.43
N LYS A 9 9.53 -10.15 -16.10
CA LYS A 9 10.86 -9.66 -16.43
C LYS A 9 11.48 -9.15 -15.13
N ARG A 10 12.47 -9.89 -14.63
CA ARG A 10 13.41 -9.45 -13.61
C ARG A 10 14.04 -8.10 -14.02
N LYS A 11 13.43 -6.99 -13.62
CA LYS A 11 14.12 -5.70 -13.59
C LYS A 11 14.79 -5.57 -12.23
N LYS A 12 16.11 -5.82 -12.19
CA LYS A 12 17.01 -5.34 -11.14
C LYS A 12 17.09 -3.81 -11.22
N SER A 13 16.04 -3.15 -10.76
CA SER A 13 16.04 -1.75 -10.40
C SER A 13 15.07 -1.71 -9.24
N GLN A 14 15.55 -1.35 -8.04
CA GLN A 14 14.74 -1.21 -6.83
C GLN A 14 13.33 -0.73 -7.22
N GLN A 15 12.35 -1.64 -7.25
CA GLN A 15 10.95 -1.25 -7.32
C GLN A 15 10.69 -0.64 -5.96
N ARG A 16 11.10 0.62 -5.82
CA ARG A 16 10.85 1.38 -4.62
C ARG A 16 9.34 1.55 -4.64
N CYS A 17 8.67 0.83 -3.75
CA CYS A 17 7.25 1.01 -3.57
C CYS A 17 7.04 2.45 -3.11
N GLU A 18 6.50 3.26 -4.02
CA GLU A 18 6.06 4.60 -3.72
C GLU A 18 4.74 4.52 -2.96
N LEU A 19 4.68 5.24 -1.87
CA LEU A 19 3.54 5.36 -0.98
C LEU A 19 2.89 6.69 -1.27
N GLY A 20 1.57 6.68 -1.49
CA GLY A 20 0.82 7.91 -1.51
C GLY A 20 0.93 8.65 -0.17
N ARG A 21 0.71 9.96 -0.17
CA ARG A 21 0.72 10.78 1.06
C ARG A 21 -0.24 10.24 2.12
N ILE A 22 -1.39 9.70 1.69
CA ILE A 22 -2.40 9.12 2.58
C ILE A 22 -1.94 7.76 3.11
N ASP A 23 -1.34 6.92 2.25
CA ASP A 23 -0.81 5.61 2.64
C ASP A 23 0.28 5.75 3.70
N ARG A 24 1.20 6.70 3.52
CA ARG A 24 2.25 7.01 4.50
C ARG A 24 1.66 7.44 5.84
N ARG A 25 0.66 8.34 5.83
CA ARG A 25 -0.04 8.77 7.04
C ARG A 25 -0.72 7.61 7.75
N ASN A 26 -1.39 6.74 7.00
CA ASN A 26 -2.08 5.58 7.54
C ASN A 26 -1.11 4.56 8.13
N MET A 27 0.01 4.28 7.45
CA MET A 27 1.04 3.39 7.98
C MET A 27 1.68 3.93 9.25
N ASN A 28 2.05 5.22 9.28
CA ASN A 28 2.59 5.83 10.48
C ASN A 28 1.62 5.72 11.66
N ARG A 29 0.32 5.94 11.43
CA ARG A 29 -0.71 5.81 12.47
C ARG A 29 -0.92 4.36 12.92
N ARG A 30 -0.86 3.40 11.99
CA ARG A 30 -1.08 1.97 12.28
C ARG A 30 0.13 1.29 12.92
N LEU A 31 1.33 1.77 12.64
CA LEU A 31 2.60 1.22 13.14
C LEU A 31 3.22 2.09 14.24
N ASN A 32 2.55 3.18 14.65
CA ASN A 32 3.06 4.18 15.60
C ASN A 32 4.47 4.68 15.25
N LEU A 33 4.69 4.98 13.96
CA LEU A 33 5.96 5.48 13.45
C LEU A 33 5.95 7.00 13.33
N ASP A 34 6.96 7.65 13.91
CA ASP A 34 7.22 9.09 13.72
C ASP A 34 8.18 9.29 12.54
N ILE A 35 7.64 9.21 11.32
CA ILE A 35 8.40 9.39 10.07
C ILE A 35 7.70 10.47 9.26
N THR A 36 8.46 11.38 8.65
CA THR A 36 7.90 12.51 7.91
C THR A 36 7.03 12.03 6.72
N GLN A 37 5.85 12.64 6.55
CA GLN A 37 4.94 12.36 5.42
C GLN A 37 5.51 12.74 4.04
N LYS A 38 6.64 13.48 4.01
CA LYS A 38 7.37 13.82 2.79
C LYS A 38 8.13 12.63 2.21
N ASN A 39 8.38 11.58 3.00
CA ASN A 39 9.03 10.40 2.49
C ASN A 39 8.01 9.53 1.73
N ILE A 40 8.20 9.47 0.42
CA ILE A 40 7.34 8.75 -0.52
C ILE A 40 7.75 7.27 -0.59
N PHE A 41 8.97 6.91 -0.17
CA PHE A 41 9.45 5.54 -0.29
C PHE A 41 9.17 4.67 0.94
N LEU A 42 8.86 3.40 0.70
CA LEU A 42 8.82 2.38 1.74
C LEU A 42 10.20 2.15 2.34
N LEU A 43 10.31 2.29 3.67
CA LEU A 43 11.56 2.12 4.40
C LEU A 43 11.65 0.70 4.96
N PRO A 44 12.87 0.14 5.11
CA PRO A 44 13.07 -1.14 5.80
C PRO A 44 12.49 -1.16 7.23
N ARG A 45 12.50 -0.01 7.91
CA ARG A 45 11.92 0.16 9.24
C ARG A 45 10.42 -0.11 9.27
N ASP A 46 9.68 0.26 8.21
CA ASP A 46 8.25 0.00 8.14
C ASP A 46 7.95 -1.50 8.12
N ILE A 47 8.78 -2.26 7.38
CA ILE A 47 8.67 -3.71 7.26
C ILE A 47 8.98 -4.38 8.60
N LEU A 48 10.03 -3.94 9.29
CA LEU A 48 10.42 -4.49 10.58
C LEU A 48 9.32 -4.26 11.63
N THR A 49 8.77 -3.05 11.72
CA THR A 49 7.69 -2.73 12.65
C THR A 49 6.38 -3.44 12.29
N ALA A 50 6.09 -3.63 11.01
CA ALA A 50 4.96 -4.44 10.57
C ALA A 50 5.11 -5.92 10.97
N ALA A 51 6.31 -6.49 10.81
CA ALA A 51 6.60 -7.85 11.24
C ALA A 51 6.49 -8.01 12.76
N ASP A 52 7.04 -7.07 13.55
CA ASP A 52 6.91 -7.06 15.01
C ASP A 52 5.43 -7.01 15.44
N ARG A 53 4.63 -6.15 14.80
CA ARG A 53 3.19 -6.06 15.05
C ARG A 53 2.47 -7.38 14.72
N LEU A 54 2.82 -8.06 13.63
CA LEU A 54 2.25 -9.36 13.26
C LEU A 54 2.60 -10.44 14.29
N ILE A 55 3.83 -10.45 14.79
CA ILE A 55 4.27 -11.39 15.84
C ILE A 55 3.48 -11.14 17.12
N ARG A 56 3.36 -9.89 17.57
CA ARG A 56 2.55 -9.51 18.74
C ARG A 56 1.10 -9.96 18.62
N MET A 57 0.49 -9.79 17.44
CA MET A 57 -0.86 -10.28 17.14
C MET A 57 -0.95 -11.81 17.24
N LYS A 58 0.05 -12.56 16.78
CA LYS A 58 0.08 -14.02 16.90
C LYS A 58 0.12 -14.50 18.35
N PHE A 59 0.78 -13.74 19.23
CA PHE A 59 0.82 -14.02 20.68
C PHE A 59 -0.40 -13.46 21.44
N GLY A 60 -1.42 -12.94 20.76
CA GLY A 60 -2.61 -12.37 21.40
C GLY A 60 -2.36 -11.04 22.12
N MET A 61 -1.18 -10.44 21.95
CA MET A 61 -0.84 -9.13 22.49
C MET A 61 -1.18 -8.04 21.46
N GLY A 62 -2.35 -7.43 21.60
CA GLY A 62 -2.78 -6.29 20.80
C GLY A 62 -4.21 -6.41 20.30
N THR A 63 -4.76 -5.29 19.85
CA THR A 63 -6.10 -5.23 19.28
C THR A 63 -6.08 -5.72 17.82
N LEU A 64 -6.96 -6.67 17.49
CA LEU A 64 -7.24 -7.02 16.10
C LEU A 64 -7.87 -5.81 15.42
N ASP A 65 -7.33 -5.45 14.26
CA ASP A 65 -7.84 -4.34 13.46
C ASP A 65 -9.17 -4.79 12.82
N ASP A 66 -10.27 -4.09 13.11
CA ASP A 66 -11.56 -4.39 12.49
C ASP A 66 -11.52 -3.98 11.02
N MET A 67 -11.46 -4.99 10.15
CA MET A 67 -11.45 -4.80 8.69
C MET A 67 -12.72 -4.11 8.19
N ASN A 68 -13.84 -4.28 8.89
CA ASN A 68 -15.13 -3.72 8.47
C ASN A 68 -15.31 -2.25 8.88
N HIS A 69 -14.41 -1.72 9.71
CA HIS A 69 -14.48 -0.33 10.15
C HIS A 69 -14.41 0.62 8.94
N VAL A 70 -15.33 1.58 8.86
CA VAL A 70 -15.47 2.50 7.69
C VAL A 70 -14.17 3.25 7.37
N LYS A 71 -13.37 3.60 8.39
CA LYS A 71 -12.02 4.19 8.23
C LYS A 71 -11.02 3.33 7.44
N ASN A 72 -11.24 2.01 7.35
CA ASN A 72 -10.44 1.07 6.57
C ASN A 72 -11.01 0.83 5.17
N LYS A 73 -12.19 1.41 4.87
CA LYS A 73 -12.81 1.37 3.54
C LYS A 73 -12.52 2.67 2.79
N TRP A 74 -12.08 2.52 1.54
CA TRP A 74 -11.89 3.65 0.63
C TRP A 74 -13.15 3.84 -0.20
N ILE A 75 -13.77 5.02 -0.09
CA ILE A 75 -14.87 5.40 -0.97
C ILE A 75 -14.25 5.83 -2.30
N ARG A 76 -14.57 5.11 -3.37
CA ARG A 76 -14.21 5.48 -4.75
C ARG A 76 -15.46 5.89 -5.49
N SER A 77 -15.48 7.09 -6.05
CA SER A 77 -16.54 7.55 -6.95
C SER A 77 -16.35 6.97 -8.36
N VAL A 78 -17.41 7.03 -9.15
CA VAL A 78 -17.37 6.68 -10.59
C VAL A 78 -16.36 7.56 -11.34
N SER A 79 -16.25 8.85 -10.98
CA SER A 79 -15.26 9.77 -11.56
C SER A 79 -13.82 9.34 -11.31
N ASN A 80 -13.49 8.84 -10.12
CA ASN A 80 -12.15 8.32 -9.82
C ASN A 80 -11.84 7.05 -10.63
N HIS A 81 -12.85 6.21 -10.87
CA HIS A 81 -12.67 5.03 -11.72
C HIS A 81 -12.41 5.44 -13.17
N LEU A 82 -13.21 6.38 -13.70
CA LEU A 82 -13.02 6.93 -15.04
C LEU A 82 -11.64 7.57 -15.20
N GLN A 83 -11.21 8.43 -14.27
CA GLN A 83 -9.90 9.07 -14.32
C GLN A 83 -8.75 8.05 -14.37
N ASN A 84 -8.86 6.95 -13.62
CA ASN A 84 -7.86 5.88 -13.66
C ASN A 84 -7.86 5.14 -15.01
N GLN A 85 -9.03 4.86 -15.59
CA GLN A 85 -9.12 4.23 -16.92
C GLN A 85 -8.58 5.15 -18.02
N PHE A 86 -8.89 6.45 -17.97
CA PHE A 86 -8.33 7.44 -18.90
C PHE A 86 -6.82 7.54 -18.78
N GLY A 87 -6.27 7.58 -17.57
CA GLY A 87 -4.81 7.57 -17.35
C GLY A 87 -4.14 6.34 -17.96
N LEU A 88 -4.72 5.16 -17.78
CA LEU A 88 -4.21 3.91 -18.38
C LEU A 88 -4.33 3.91 -19.91
N ALA A 89 -5.40 4.48 -20.46
CA ALA A 89 -5.58 4.61 -21.90
C ALA A 89 -4.53 5.55 -22.52
N LEU A 90 -4.23 6.67 -21.85
CA LEU A 90 -3.23 7.65 -22.31
C LEU A 90 -1.80 7.11 -22.28
N VAL A 91 -1.46 6.24 -21.32
CA VAL A 91 -0.13 5.61 -21.25
C VAL A 91 0.10 4.57 -22.35
N ARG A 92 -0.99 4.08 -22.98
CA ARG A 92 -0.93 3.06 -24.04
C ARG A 92 -0.92 3.66 -25.45
N LEU A 93 -1.25 4.94 -25.59
CA LEU A 93 -1.12 5.73 -26.81
C LEU A 93 0.32 6.21 -26.98
#